data_AF-A0A1V4MY23-F1
#
_entry.id   AF-A0A1V4MY23-F1
#
_cell.length_a   1.000
_cell.length_b   1.000
_cell.length_c   1.000
_cell.angle_alpha   90.00
_cell.angle_beta   90.00
_cell.angle_gamma   90.00
#
_symmetry.space_group_name_H-M   'P 1'
#
loop_
_entity.id
_entity.type
_entity.pdbx_description
1 polymer ?
#
loop_
_entity_poly.entity_id
_entity_poly.type
_entity_poly.pdbx_seq_one_letter_code
_entity_poly.pdbx_strand_id
1 'polypeptide(L)'
;MMTRLGATILFLSIVPAFLGCSGGEGGIVEVSRERQCRANMNTLCTDQANYRDATGRWAGTNEELDRYARRTRPLTCPVSDEQYIIELRDDGYIVRCPCGHGSVDTGRRSWTAGDSS
;
A
#
# COMPACT_ATOMS: atom_id res chain seq x y z
N MET A 1 65.75 30.76 -0.05
CA MET A 1 65.71 29.32 0.30
C MET A 1 64.37 29.04 0.98
N MET A 2 63.48 28.33 0.28
CA MET A 2 62.10 28.05 0.70
C MET A 2 62.04 26.64 1.29
N THR A 3 61.51 26.49 2.50
CA THR A 3 61.09 25.20 3.06
C THR A 3 59.61 25.29 3.43
N ARG A 4 58.75 24.68 2.61
CA ARG A 4 57.34 24.42 2.94
C ARG A 4 57.24 23.00 3.49
N LEU A 5 56.91 22.86 4.78
CA LEU A 5 56.46 21.60 5.36
C LEU A 5 55.07 21.26 4.82
N GLY A 6 54.96 20.13 4.12
CA GLY A 6 53.68 19.53 3.76
C GLY A 6 53.11 18.77 4.96
N ALA A 7 51.94 19.18 5.42
CA ALA A 7 51.16 18.43 6.41
C ALA A 7 50.29 17.41 5.67
N THR A 8 50.67 16.14 5.73
CA THR A 8 49.87 15.02 5.22
C THR A 8 48.83 14.67 6.27
N ILE A 9 47.57 15.09 6.07
CA ILE A 9 46.44 14.67 6.90
C ILE A 9 46.03 13.27 6.43
N LEU A 10 46.41 12.26 7.20
CA LEU A 10 45.94 10.89 7.07
C LEU A 10 44.51 10.81 7.64
N PHE A 11 43.51 10.88 6.75
CA PHE A 11 42.13 10.54 7.11
C PHE A 11 42.05 9.02 7.28
N LEU A 12 42.12 8.58 8.54
CA LEU A 12 41.83 7.20 8.93
C LEU A 12 40.31 7.01 8.86
N SER A 13 39.81 6.62 7.69
CA SER A 13 38.41 6.24 7.52
C SER A 13 38.15 4.94 8.28
N ILE A 14 37.62 5.07 9.49
CA ILE A 14 36.99 3.96 10.23
C ILE A 14 35.78 3.54 9.39
N VAL A 15 35.92 2.46 8.63
CA VAL A 15 34.79 1.76 8.02
C VAL A 15 34.11 0.99 9.16
N PRO A 16 32.91 1.36 9.62
CA PRO A 16 32.14 0.46 10.44
C PRO A 16 31.83 -0.77 9.57
N ALA A 17 32.47 -1.89 9.90
CA ALA A 17 32.03 -3.19 9.46
C ALA A 17 30.63 -3.39 10.05
N PHE A 18 29.60 -3.04 9.27
CA PHE A 18 28.26 -3.51 9.53
C PHE A 18 28.31 -5.04 9.40
N LEU A 19 28.47 -5.71 10.54
CA LEU A 19 28.12 -7.10 10.71
C LEU A 19 26.71 -7.26 10.12
N GLY A 20 26.63 -7.95 8.99
CA GLY A 20 25.38 -8.26 8.34
C GLY A 20 24.51 -9.07 9.28
N CYS A 21 23.43 -8.45 9.78
CA CYS A 21 22.28 -9.19 10.27
C CYS A 21 21.65 -9.91 9.07
N SER A 22 22.06 -11.16 8.83
CA SER A 22 21.28 -12.06 7.98
C SER A 22 20.01 -12.45 8.74
N GLY A 23 18.95 -11.67 8.59
CA GLY A 23 17.70 -11.90 9.30
C GLY A 23 16.53 -11.20 8.64
N GLY A 24 15.80 -11.92 7.77
CA GLY A 24 14.38 -11.64 7.52
C GLY A 24 14.02 -10.61 6.43
N GLU A 25 14.75 -10.53 5.31
CA GLU A 25 14.42 -9.61 4.20
C GLU A 25 13.04 -9.84 3.54
N GLY A 26 12.41 -11.01 3.73
CA GLY A 26 11.07 -11.29 3.20
C GLY A 26 9.93 -10.61 3.96
N GLY A 27 9.99 -10.56 5.30
CA GLY A 27 8.85 -10.16 6.13
C GLY A 27 8.47 -8.69 6.01
N ILE A 28 9.45 -7.78 5.92
CA ILE A 28 9.17 -6.34 5.87
C ILE A 28 8.48 -5.95 4.55
N VAL A 29 8.93 -6.52 3.43
CA VAL A 29 8.36 -6.24 2.10
C VAL A 29 6.94 -6.78 2.02
N GLU A 30 6.71 -7.99 2.54
CA GLU A 30 5.39 -8.62 2.58
C GLU A 30 4.38 -7.82 3.41
N VAL A 31 4.76 -7.46 4.65
CA VAL A 31 3.93 -6.61 5.52
C VAL A 31 3.64 -5.26 4.88
N SER A 32 4.61 -4.67 4.17
CA SER A 32 4.41 -3.41 3.45
C SER A 32 3.38 -3.54 2.33
N ARG A 33 3.47 -4.60 1.51
CA ARG A 33 2.51 -4.88 0.43
C ARG A 33 1.12 -5.14 0.97
N GLU A 34 1.00 -5.90 2.05
CA GLU A 34 -0.29 -6.15 2.67
C GLU A 34 -0.93 -4.85 3.21
N ARG A 35 -0.16 -4.00 3.88
CA ARG A 35 -0.63 -2.69 4.34
C ARG A 35 -1.06 -1.80 3.18
N GLN A 36 -0.32 -1.80 2.07
CA GLN A 36 -0.69 -1.07 0.87
C GLN A 36 -1.97 -1.64 0.22
N CYS A 37 -2.15 -2.97 0.20
CA CYS A 37 -3.38 -3.62 -0.25
C CYS A 37 -4.60 -3.12 0.56
N ARG A 38 -4.48 -3.12 1.89
CA ARG A 38 -5.52 -2.63 2.80
C ARG A 38 -5.78 -1.13 2.64
N ALA A 39 -4.74 -0.33 2.37
CA ALA A 39 -4.88 1.09 2.07
C ALA A 39 -5.67 1.32 0.77
N ASN A 40 -5.33 0.60 -0.30
CA ASN A 40 -6.04 0.66 -1.58
C ASN A 40 -7.53 0.28 -1.43
N MET A 41 -7.85 -0.77 -0.67
CA MET A 41 -9.24 -1.11 -0.36
C MET A 41 -9.97 0.01 0.38
N ASN A 42 -9.33 0.66 1.36
CA ASN A 42 -9.91 1.82 2.04
C ASN A 42 -10.15 2.99 1.08
N THR A 43 -9.23 3.24 0.13
CA THR A 43 -9.43 4.26 -0.90
C THR A 43 -10.66 3.96 -1.76
N LEU A 44 -10.85 2.72 -2.21
CA LEU A 44 -12.05 2.33 -2.96
C LEU A 44 -13.34 2.52 -2.13
N CYS A 45 -13.28 2.31 -0.82
CA CYS A 45 -14.43 2.55 0.06
C CYS A 45 -14.78 4.04 0.18
N THR A 46 -13.76 4.91 0.23
CA THR A 46 -13.97 6.36 0.17
C THR A 46 -14.56 6.77 -1.18
N ASP A 47 -14.06 6.20 -2.28
CA ASP A 47 -14.60 6.45 -3.62
C ASP A 47 -16.07 6.00 -3.71
N GLN A 48 -16.44 4.84 -3.14
CA GLN A 48 -17.83 4.38 -3.06
C GLN A 48 -18.73 5.38 -2.31
N ALA A 49 -18.30 5.88 -1.15
CA ALA A 49 -19.06 6.85 -0.39
C ALA A 49 -19.31 8.13 -1.20
N ASN A 50 -18.26 8.66 -1.85
CA ASN A 50 -18.36 9.85 -2.69
C ASN A 50 -19.23 9.60 -3.93
N TYR A 51 -19.12 8.42 -4.54
CA TYR A 51 -19.92 8.04 -5.70
C TYR A 51 -21.41 7.93 -5.34
N ARG A 52 -21.72 7.35 -4.17
CA ARG A 52 -23.09 7.23 -3.66
C ARG A 52 -23.71 8.58 -3.37
N ASP A 53 -22.96 9.47 -2.74
CA ASP A 53 -23.40 10.85 -2.47
C ASP A 53 -23.74 11.60 -3.77
N ALA A 54 -22.87 11.48 -4.79
CA ALA A 54 -23.05 12.18 -6.05
C ALA A 54 -24.13 11.58 -6.98
N THR A 55 -24.32 10.26 -6.98
CA THR A 55 -25.15 9.57 -7.99
C THR A 55 -26.40 8.90 -7.43
N GLY A 56 -26.52 8.81 -6.10
CA GLY A 56 -27.63 8.11 -5.44
C GLY A 56 -27.56 6.58 -5.51
N ARG A 57 -26.52 5.99 -6.09
CA ARG A 57 -26.29 4.53 -6.16
C ARG A 57 -24.86 4.15 -5.82
N TRP A 58 -24.63 2.89 -5.46
CA TRP A 58 -23.26 2.35 -5.33
C TRP A 58 -22.67 2.06 -6.71
N ALA A 59 -21.34 2.12 -6.83
CA ALA A 59 -20.64 1.74 -8.06
C ALA A 59 -20.51 0.20 -8.11
N GLY A 60 -20.86 -0.41 -9.24
CA GLY A 60 -20.82 -1.86 -9.42
C GLY A 60 -19.49 -2.39 -9.93
N THR A 61 -18.57 -1.50 -10.38
CA THR A 61 -17.29 -1.90 -10.97
C THR A 61 -16.16 -0.95 -10.56
N ASN A 62 -14.90 -1.42 -10.61
CA ASN A 62 -13.74 -0.55 -10.40
C ASN A 62 -13.65 0.54 -11.45
N GLU A 63 -14.03 0.26 -12.70
CA GLU A 63 -13.96 1.24 -13.79
C GLU A 63 -14.88 2.44 -13.54
N GLU A 64 -16.07 2.23 -12.96
CA GLU A 64 -16.95 3.33 -12.54
C GLU A 64 -16.28 4.22 -11.50
N LEU A 65 -15.62 3.62 -10.50
CA LEU A 65 -14.90 4.35 -9.46
C LEU A 65 -13.66 5.06 -10.00
N ASP A 66 -12.86 4.40 -10.85
CA ASP A 66 -11.66 4.99 -11.46
C ASP A 66 -12.01 6.17 -12.36
N ARG A 67 -13.07 6.05 -13.16
CA ARG A 67 -13.59 7.15 -13.99
C ARG A 67 -14.07 8.32 -13.12
N TYR A 68 -14.81 8.03 -12.05
CA TYR A 68 -15.32 9.05 -11.13
C TYR A 68 -14.18 9.77 -10.39
N ALA A 69 -13.21 9.02 -9.85
CA ALA A 69 -12.04 9.53 -9.17
C ALA A 69 -10.98 10.15 -10.12
N ARG A 70 -11.24 10.12 -11.44
CA ARG A 70 -10.32 10.57 -12.51
C ARG A 70 -8.93 9.93 -12.39
N ARG A 71 -8.90 8.66 -11.99
CA ARG A 71 -7.66 7.92 -11.77
C ARG A 71 -7.07 7.52 -13.11
N THR A 72 -5.78 7.80 -13.33
CA THR A 72 -5.07 7.43 -14.57
C THR A 72 -4.56 6.00 -14.58
N ARG A 73 -4.47 5.37 -13.40
CA ARG A 73 -4.06 3.97 -13.21
C ARG A 73 -4.97 3.30 -12.19
N PRO A 74 -5.55 2.13 -12.47
CA PRO A 74 -6.43 1.45 -11.53
C PRO A 74 -5.68 1.07 -10.25
N LEU A 75 -6.42 0.98 -9.14
CA LEU A 75 -5.88 0.40 -7.91
C LEU A 75 -5.88 -1.13 -8.03
N THR A 76 -4.70 -1.73 -7.92
CA THR A 76 -4.52 -3.19 -7.90
C THR A 76 -4.00 -3.67 -6.56
N CYS A 77 -4.07 -4.98 -6.31
CA CYS A 77 -3.38 -5.61 -5.22
C CYS A 77 -1.87 -5.59 -5.49
N PRO A 78 -1.02 -5.07 -4.59
CA PRO A 78 0.43 -5.02 -4.81
C PRO A 78 1.12 -6.39 -4.77
N VAL A 79 0.39 -7.47 -4.46
CA VAL A 79 0.90 -8.85 -4.42
C VAL A 79 0.52 -9.63 -5.68
N SER A 80 -0.74 -9.58 -6.11
CA SER A 80 -1.22 -10.30 -7.30
C SER A 80 -1.27 -9.45 -8.57
N ASP A 81 -1.18 -8.12 -8.45
CA ASP A 81 -1.44 -7.14 -9.50
C ASP A 81 -2.86 -7.20 -10.12
N GLU A 82 -3.78 -7.88 -9.44
CA GLU A 82 -5.17 -7.98 -9.86
C GLU A 82 -6.04 -6.86 -9.27
N GLN A 83 -7.15 -6.55 -9.93
CA GLN A 83 -8.13 -5.61 -9.42
C GLN A 83 -8.86 -6.18 -8.20
N TYR A 84 -9.32 -5.28 -7.33
CA TYR A 84 -10.19 -5.64 -6.22
C TYR A 84 -11.56 -6.08 -6.73
N ILE A 85 -12.22 -6.97 -5.99
CA ILE A 85 -13.54 -7.46 -6.38
C ILE A 85 -14.58 -6.61 -5.64
N ILE A 86 -15.53 -6.07 -6.39
CA ILE A 86 -16.66 -5.29 -5.87
C ILE A 86 -17.92 -6.14 -6.01
N GLU A 87 -18.61 -6.36 -4.90
CA GLU A 87 -19.92 -7.02 -4.85
C GLU A 87 -20.96 -6.06 -4.29
N LEU A 88 -22.03 -5.79 -5.02
CA LEU A 88 -23.14 -5.00 -4.52
C LEU A 88 -24.07 -5.86 -3.64
N ARG A 89 -24.61 -5.25 -2.59
CA ARG A 89 -25.63 -5.80 -1.69
C ARG A 89 -26.84 -4.86 -1.70
N ASP A 90 -27.97 -5.33 -1.15
CA ASP A 90 -29.21 -4.55 -1.12
C ASP A 90 -29.04 -3.21 -0.39
N ASP A 91 -28.21 -3.20 0.66
CA ASP A 91 -27.96 -2.06 1.53
C ASP A 91 -26.53 -1.50 1.45
N GLY A 92 -25.67 -2.06 0.59
CA GLY A 92 -24.24 -1.74 0.66
C GLY A 92 -23.38 -2.37 -0.44
N TYR A 93 -22.12 -2.57 -0.09
CA TYR A 93 -21.12 -3.16 -0.97
C TYR A 93 -20.03 -3.88 -0.19
N ILE A 94 -19.35 -4.81 -0.86
CA ILE A 94 -18.12 -5.43 -0.36
C ILE A 94 -17.00 -5.14 -1.36
N VAL A 95 -15.86 -4.65 -0.85
CA VAL A 95 -14.58 -4.60 -1.57
C VAL A 95 -13.68 -5.67 -0.97
N ARG A 96 -13.16 -6.60 -1.78
CA ARG A 96 -12.28 -7.70 -1.30
C ARG A 96 -10.99 -7.82 -2.12
N CYS A 97 -9.89 -8.19 -1.47
CA CYS A 97 -8.69 -8.61 -2.21
C CYS A 97 -8.93 -9.97 -2.88
N PRO A 98 -8.55 -10.18 -4.15
CA PRO A 98 -8.54 -11.51 -4.76
C PRO A 98 -7.58 -12.50 -4.07
N CYS A 99 -6.59 -11.98 -3.38
CA CYS A 99 -5.49 -12.69 -2.77
C CYS A 99 -5.70 -13.11 -1.30
N GLY A 100 -6.80 -12.71 -0.67
CA GLY A 100 -7.06 -13.04 0.73
C GLY A 100 -6.53 -12.07 1.80
N HIS A 101 -5.96 -10.90 1.46
CA HIS A 101 -5.57 -9.87 2.46
C HIS A 101 -6.74 -9.16 3.17
N GLY A 102 -7.96 -9.69 3.04
CA GLY A 102 -9.18 -9.21 3.68
C GLY A 102 -10.18 -8.51 2.76
N SER A 103 -11.18 -7.92 3.38
CA SER A 103 -12.28 -7.19 2.75
C SER A 103 -12.79 -6.03 3.60
N VAL A 104 -13.56 -5.15 2.97
CA VAL A 104 -14.36 -4.11 3.62
C VAL A 104 -15.80 -4.26 3.18
N ASP A 105 -16.69 -4.49 4.14
CA ASP A 105 -18.13 -4.56 3.96
C ASP A 105 -18.74 -3.24 4.45
N THR A 106 -19.09 -2.36 3.52
CA THR A 106 -19.75 -1.07 3.79
C THR A 106 -19.09 -0.29 4.95
N GLY A 107 -17.76 -0.18 4.90
CA GLY A 107 -16.94 0.49 5.92
C GLY A 107 -16.44 -0.40 7.07
N ARG A 108 -16.97 -1.61 7.24
CA ARG A 108 -16.49 -2.59 8.23
C ARG A 108 -15.36 -3.44 7.65
N ARG A 109 -14.16 -3.28 8.19
CA ARG A 109 -12.96 -4.04 7.78
C ARG A 109 -12.99 -5.45 8.35
N SER A 110 -12.49 -6.42 7.58
CA SER A 110 -12.29 -7.80 8.05
C SER A 110 -11.00 -7.98 8.87
N TRP A 111 -10.12 -6.98 8.88
CA TRP A 111 -8.83 -7.00 9.58
C TRP A 111 -8.80 -5.98 10.72
N THR A 112 -7.99 -6.26 11.74
CA THR A 112 -7.70 -5.39 12.87
C THR A 112 -6.33 -4.72 12.72
N ALA A 113 -6.04 -3.74 13.59
CA ALA A 113 -4.77 -3.00 13.59
C ALA A 113 -3.54 -3.85 13.97
N GLY A 114 -3.70 -5.14 14.30
CA GLY A 114 -2.62 -6.05 14.70
C GLY A 114 -2.31 -7.18 13.72
N ASP A 115 -3.12 -7.38 12.68
CA ASP A 115 -3.08 -8.60 11.84
C ASP A 115 -1.94 -8.59 10.79
N SER A 116 -0.75 -8.09 11.12
CA SER A 116 0.45 -8.16 10.26
C SER A 116 1.55 -8.92 11.01
N SER A 117 1.30 -10.22 11.22
CA SER A 117 2.17 -11.16 11.95
C SER A 117 3.09 -11.90 10.98
#